data_AF-A0A8D8C871-F1
#
_entry.id   AF-A0A8D8C871-F1
#
_cell.length_a   1.000
_cell.length_b   1.000
_cell.length_c   1.000
_cell.angle_alpha   90.00
_cell.angle_beta   90.00
_cell.angle_gamma   90.00
#
_symmetry.space_group_name_H-M   'P 1'
#
loop_
_entity.id
_entity.type
_entity.pdbx_description
1 polymer ?
#
loop_
_entity_poly.entity_id
_entity_poly.type
_entity_poly.pdbx_seq_one_letter_code
_entity_poly.pdbx_strand_id
1 'polypeptide(L)'
;PSTAAALEAVERRGEMIVRILEPRCMGSRQAVEAGQKFLNKADARHTVQLVEIVKRPGQTLGLYIREGNGADRSDGVFISRIALESAVYNSGCLRVGDEILAVNLVDVTRMSLDDVVIIMSIPRRLVLAIRQRRGSRGANSPGPPQMSRPEQKPPPVVVIKRDLRDDDLDDSDRAP
;
A
#
# COMPACT_ATOMS: atom_id res chain seq x y z
N PRO A 1 7.10 -14.12 -8.85
CA PRO A 1 7.65 -15.22 -8.01
C PRO A 1 6.60 -16.31 -7.75
N SER A 2 6.95 -17.59 -7.77
CA SER A 2 6.02 -18.67 -7.42
C SER A 2 5.72 -18.67 -5.92
N THR A 3 4.69 -19.41 -5.49
CA THR A 3 4.42 -19.60 -4.05
C THR A 3 5.54 -20.41 -3.38
N ALA A 4 6.10 -21.43 -4.05
CA ALA A 4 7.21 -22.22 -3.53
C ALA A 4 8.45 -21.34 -3.25
N ALA A 5 8.83 -20.49 -4.21
CA ALA A 5 9.94 -19.56 -4.04
C ALA A 5 9.71 -18.55 -2.90
N ALA A 6 8.44 -18.15 -2.67
CA ALA A 6 8.11 -17.28 -1.55
C ALA A 6 8.27 -17.99 -0.20
N LEU A 7 7.85 -19.25 -0.08
CA LEU A 7 8.03 -20.07 1.12
C LEU A 7 9.52 -20.25 1.45
N GLU A 8 10.34 -20.63 0.46
CA GLU A 8 11.78 -20.77 0.62
C GLU A 8 12.47 -19.45 1.00
N ALA A 9 12.06 -18.34 0.39
CA ALA A 9 12.61 -17.03 0.72
C ALA A 9 12.30 -16.61 2.16
N VAL A 10 11.08 -16.87 2.64
CA VAL A 10 10.66 -16.58 4.02
C VAL A 10 11.40 -17.47 5.02
N GLU A 11 11.66 -18.73 4.67
CA GLU A 11 12.43 -19.64 5.52
C GLU A 11 13.90 -19.24 5.60
N ARG A 12 14.51 -18.86 4.48
CA ARG A 12 15.92 -18.50 4.40
C ARG A 12 16.23 -17.10 4.96
N ARG A 13 15.37 -16.11 4.70
CA ARG A 13 15.61 -14.70 5.12
C ARG A 13 14.84 -14.30 6.37
N GLY A 14 13.79 -15.04 6.71
CA GLY A 14 12.91 -14.70 7.84
C GLY A 14 11.96 -13.53 7.59
N GLU A 15 12.01 -12.94 6.40
CA GLU A 15 11.16 -11.82 5.98
C GLU A 15 9.81 -12.34 5.51
N MET A 16 8.72 -11.81 6.08
CA MET A 16 7.37 -12.10 5.63
C MET A 16 7.12 -11.45 4.26
N ILE A 17 6.50 -12.19 3.35
CA ILE A 17 6.15 -11.71 2.01
C ILE A 17 4.65 -11.46 1.95
N VAL A 18 4.27 -10.27 1.49
CA VAL A 18 2.87 -9.88 1.24
C VAL A 18 2.78 -9.32 -0.17
N ARG A 19 1.85 -9.86 -0.97
CA ARG A 19 1.71 -9.49 -2.37
C ARG A 19 0.31 -9.73 -2.91
N ILE A 20 -0.03 -9.07 -4.01
CA ILE A 20 -1.22 -9.41 -4.79
C ILE A 20 -1.02 -10.79 -5.45
N LEU A 21 -2.04 -11.63 -5.35
CA LEU A 21 -2.08 -12.95 -5.95
C LEU A 21 -3.02 -12.94 -7.14
N GLU A 22 -2.55 -13.43 -8.28
CA GLU A 22 -3.40 -13.63 -9.43
C GLU A 22 -4.11 -14.99 -9.33
N PRO A 23 -5.38 -15.11 -9.75
CA PRO A 23 -6.14 -16.36 -9.63
C PRO A 23 -5.44 -17.57 -10.24
N ARG A 24 -4.83 -17.38 -11.41
CA ARG A 24 -4.04 -18.37 -12.13
C ARG A 24 -2.86 -18.95 -11.33
N CYS A 25 -2.38 -18.27 -10.29
CA CYS A 25 -1.26 -18.71 -9.47
C CYS A 25 -1.66 -19.62 -8.29
N MET A 26 -2.95 -19.89 -8.08
CA MET A 26 -3.41 -20.72 -6.95
C MET A 26 -3.19 -22.24 -7.12
N GLY A 27 -2.59 -22.68 -8.23
CA GLY A 27 -2.17 -24.05 -8.45
C GLY A 27 -3.29 -24.95 -8.98
N SER A 28 -4.37 -25.15 -8.20
CA SER A 28 -5.47 -26.05 -8.58
C SER A 28 -6.63 -25.31 -9.26
N ARG A 29 -7.28 -25.96 -10.24
CA ARG A 29 -8.46 -25.40 -10.93
C ARG A 29 -9.57 -25.01 -9.96
N GLN A 30 -9.86 -25.85 -8.97
CA GLN A 30 -10.87 -25.57 -7.95
C GLN A 30 -10.52 -24.31 -7.13
N ALA A 31 -9.24 -24.13 -6.79
CA ALA A 31 -8.80 -22.94 -6.08
C ALA A 31 -8.92 -21.67 -6.93
N VAL A 32 -8.62 -21.77 -8.24
CA VAL A 32 -8.85 -20.68 -9.20
C VAL A 32 -10.32 -20.31 -9.26
N GLU A 33 -11.22 -21.30 -9.40
CA GLU A 33 -12.67 -21.10 -9.48
C GLU A 33 -13.23 -20.47 -8.19
N ALA A 34 -12.80 -20.96 -7.03
CA ALA A 34 -13.18 -20.41 -5.73
C ALA A 34 -12.71 -18.95 -5.57
N GLY A 35 -11.46 -18.64 -5.94
CA GLY A 35 -10.97 -17.26 -5.88
C GLY A 35 -11.66 -16.34 -6.88
N GLN A 36 -11.98 -16.84 -8.07
CA GLN A 36 -12.73 -16.10 -9.08
C GLN A 36 -14.14 -15.73 -8.57
N LYS A 37 -14.79 -16.64 -7.83
CA LYS A 37 -16.07 -16.35 -7.18
C LYS A 37 -16.00 -15.13 -6.26
N PHE A 38 -14.93 -14.99 -5.48
CA PHE A 38 -14.75 -13.81 -4.63
C PHE A 38 -14.44 -12.55 -5.45
N LEU A 39 -13.61 -12.66 -6.49
CA LEU A 39 -13.34 -11.53 -7.39
C LEU A 39 -14.61 -10.99 -8.06
N ASN A 40 -15.56 -11.87 -8.37
CA ASN A 40 -16.86 -11.51 -8.93
C ASN A 40 -17.78 -10.80 -7.92
N LYS A 41 -17.46 -10.76 -6.63
CA LYS A 41 -18.15 -9.92 -5.61
C LYS A 41 -17.72 -8.43 -5.68
N ALA A 42 -16.98 -8.03 -6.71
CA ALA A 42 -16.67 -6.63 -6.96
C ALA A 42 -17.88 -5.91 -7.55
N ASP A 43 -18.11 -4.68 -7.09
CA ASP A 43 -19.26 -3.85 -7.47
C ASP A 43 -18.81 -2.48 -7.97
N ALA A 44 -19.76 -1.63 -8.40
CA ALA A 44 -19.48 -0.25 -8.79
C ALA A 44 -18.70 0.54 -7.72
N ARG A 45 -18.94 0.24 -6.43
CA ARG A 45 -18.32 0.93 -5.28
C ARG A 45 -17.15 0.18 -4.66
N HIS A 46 -16.92 -1.09 -4.99
CA HIS A 46 -15.90 -1.91 -4.33
C HIS A 46 -15.14 -2.78 -5.33
N THR A 47 -13.82 -2.86 -5.18
CA THR A 47 -13.00 -3.86 -5.87
C THR A 47 -12.69 -5.02 -4.95
N VAL A 48 -12.60 -6.23 -5.49
CA VAL A 48 -12.10 -7.39 -4.76
C VAL A 48 -10.75 -7.80 -5.34
N GLN A 49 -9.80 -8.10 -4.47
CA GLN A 49 -8.46 -8.58 -4.84
C GLN A 49 -8.07 -9.77 -3.97
N LEU A 50 -7.17 -10.60 -4.48
CA LEU A 50 -6.57 -11.68 -3.70
C LEU A 50 -5.18 -11.23 -3.23
N VAL A 51 -4.91 -11.40 -1.95
CA VAL A 51 -3.63 -11.06 -1.33
C VAL A 51 -3.03 -12.32 -0.75
N GLU A 52 -1.82 -12.67 -1.16
CA GLU A 52 -1.07 -13.77 -0.58
C GLU A 52 -0.11 -13.24 0.47
N ILE A 53 -0.15 -13.85 1.66
CA ILE A 53 0.80 -13.63 2.74
C ILE A 53 1.52 -14.94 3.01
N VAL A 54 2.85 -14.88 3.05
CA VAL A 54 3.71 -16.02 3.41
C VAL A 54 4.57 -15.61 4.60
N LYS A 55 4.45 -16.34 5.70
CA LYS A 55 5.08 -16.04 6.99
C LYS A 55 5.82 -17.24 7.59
N ARG A 56 6.68 -16.96 8.55
CA ARG A 56 7.28 -17.99 9.41
C ARG A 56 6.25 -18.54 10.43
N PRO A 57 6.45 -19.77 10.94
CA PRO A 57 5.66 -20.28 12.05
C PRO A 57 5.81 -19.36 13.25
N GLY A 58 4.72 -19.06 13.94
CA GLY A 58 4.71 -18.14 15.10
C GLY A 58 4.91 -16.65 14.78
N GLN A 59 5.19 -16.27 13.53
CA GLN A 59 5.32 -14.86 13.15
C GLN A 59 3.94 -14.19 13.15
N THR A 60 3.84 -13.04 13.81
CA THR A 60 2.63 -12.20 13.81
C THR A 60 2.51 -11.43 12.50
N LEU A 61 1.26 -11.23 12.05
CA LEU A 61 0.98 -10.50 10.81
C LEU A 61 1.14 -8.98 10.96
N GLY A 62 0.99 -8.46 12.18
CA GLY A 62 0.81 -7.02 12.39
C GLY A 62 -0.52 -6.50 11.84
N LEU A 63 -1.50 -7.38 11.64
CA LEU A 63 -2.83 -7.06 11.15
C LEU A 63 -3.84 -7.18 12.30
N TYR A 64 -4.62 -6.13 12.52
CA TYR A 64 -5.70 -6.13 13.51
C TYR A 64 -7.03 -6.15 12.78
N ILE A 65 -7.89 -7.07 13.18
CA ILE A 65 -9.23 -7.26 12.61
C ILE A 65 -10.29 -6.98 13.66
N ARG A 66 -11.50 -6.68 13.20
CA ARG A 66 -12.68 -6.48 14.04
C ARG A 66 -13.92 -6.93 13.30
N GLU A 67 -14.97 -7.17 14.06
CA GLU A 67 -16.31 -7.39 13.51
C GLU A 67 -16.96 -6.06 13.11
N GLY A 68 -17.62 -6.04 11.96
CA GLY A 68 -18.30 -4.88 11.42
C GLY A 68 -17.38 -3.76 10.92
N ASN A 69 -17.96 -2.82 10.18
CA ASN A 69 -17.25 -1.67 9.62
C ASN A 69 -17.14 -0.49 10.61
N GLY A 70 -17.75 -0.60 11.80
CA GLY A 70 -17.61 0.38 12.90
C GLY A 70 -18.31 1.69 12.63
N ALA A 71 -19.22 1.68 11.66
CA ALA A 71 -20.11 2.78 11.36
C ALA A 71 -21.55 2.23 11.37
N ASP A 72 -21.99 1.69 10.24
CA ASP A 72 -23.36 1.27 9.98
C ASP A 72 -23.54 -0.25 9.89
N ARG A 73 -22.44 -0.98 9.65
CA ARG A 73 -22.48 -2.43 9.43
C ARG A 73 -21.86 -3.17 10.60
N SER A 74 -22.64 -4.01 11.26
CA SER A 74 -22.20 -4.85 12.37
C SER A 74 -21.66 -6.21 11.94
N ASP A 75 -21.97 -6.68 10.73
CA ASP A 75 -21.54 -7.98 10.22
C ASP A 75 -20.26 -7.89 9.34
N GLY A 76 -19.56 -9.01 9.23
CA GLY A 76 -18.33 -9.15 8.43
C GLY A 76 -17.05 -8.80 9.20
N VAL A 77 -15.91 -9.11 8.59
CA VAL A 77 -14.59 -8.93 9.21
C VAL A 77 -13.80 -7.84 8.51
N PHE A 78 -13.38 -6.83 9.25
CA PHE A 78 -12.71 -5.64 8.72
C PHE A 78 -11.35 -5.43 9.36
N ILE A 79 -10.43 -4.87 8.58
CA ILE A 79 -9.12 -4.45 9.07
C ILE A 79 -9.30 -3.15 9.87
N SER A 80 -9.03 -3.23 11.17
CA SER A 80 -9.17 -2.11 12.10
C SER A 80 -7.88 -1.29 12.22
N ARG A 81 -6.73 -1.95 12.12
CA ARG A 81 -5.40 -1.34 12.25
C ARG A 81 -4.37 -2.21 11.55
N ILE A 82 -3.30 -1.58 11.10
CA ILE A 82 -2.09 -2.24 10.62
C ILE A 82 -0.93 -1.70 11.45
N ALA A 83 -0.11 -2.60 12.01
CA ALA A 83 1.08 -2.24 12.75
C ALA A 83 2.07 -1.54 11.81
N LEU A 84 2.57 -0.37 12.23
CA LEU A 84 3.60 0.36 11.50
C LEU A 84 4.83 -0.51 11.29
N GLU A 85 5.49 -0.32 10.15
CA GLU A 85 6.71 -1.04 9.76
C GLU A 85 6.58 -2.56 9.62
N SER A 86 5.37 -3.12 9.79
CA SER A 86 5.09 -4.53 9.49
C SER A 86 5.22 -4.81 8.00
N ALA A 87 5.49 -6.07 7.62
CA ALA A 87 5.54 -6.41 6.19
C ALA A 87 4.19 -6.17 5.49
N VAL A 88 3.07 -6.26 6.23
CA VAL A 88 1.75 -5.88 5.71
C VAL A 88 1.69 -4.38 5.42
N TYR A 89 2.14 -3.54 6.35
CA TYR A 89 2.20 -2.08 6.16
C TYR A 89 3.08 -1.71 4.95
N ASN A 90 4.31 -2.24 4.90
CA ASN A 90 5.29 -1.93 3.87
C ASN A 90 4.85 -2.40 2.47
N SER A 91 4.04 -3.47 2.39
CA SER A 91 3.52 -3.96 1.11
C SER A 91 2.48 -3.04 0.47
N GLY A 92 1.77 -2.24 1.27
CA GLY A 92 0.65 -1.41 0.82
C GLY A 92 -0.53 -2.18 0.20
N CYS A 93 -0.52 -3.52 0.24
CA CYS A 93 -1.53 -4.37 -0.37
C CYS A 93 -2.85 -4.35 0.42
N LEU A 94 -2.77 -4.16 1.74
CA LEU A 94 -3.90 -4.09 2.66
C LEU A 94 -4.00 -2.71 3.28
N ARG A 95 -5.21 -2.26 3.57
CA ARG A 95 -5.48 -0.97 4.22
C ARG A 95 -6.49 -1.10 5.35
N VAL A 96 -6.47 -0.12 6.25
CA VAL A 96 -7.51 0.01 7.26
C VAL A 96 -8.86 0.30 6.59
N GLY A 97 -9.90 -0.40 7.04
CA GLY A 97 -11.25 -0.33 6.46
C GLY A 97 -11.52 -1.33 5.34
N ASP A 98 -10.50 -2.07 4.89
CA ASP A 98 -10.69 -3.19 3.98
C ASP A 98 -11.45 -4.34 4.67
N GLU A 99 -12.32 -5.02 3.93
CA GLU A 99 -13.06 -6.17 4.43
C GLU A 99 -12.44 -7.48 3.93
N ILE A 100 -12.28 -8.44 4.84
CA ILE A 100 -11.84 -9.78 4.55
C ILE A 100 -13.08 -10.62 4.23
N LEU A 101 -13.22 -11.00 2.96
CA LEU A 101 -14.30 -11.86 2.50
C LEU A 101 -13.96 -13.34 2.68
N ALA A 102 -12.68 -13.71 2.54
CA ALA A 102 -12.26 -15.09 2.65
C ALA A 102 -10.80 -15.22 3.12
N VAL A 103 -10.50 -16.34 3.78
CA VAL A 103 -9.15 -16.76 4.17
C VAL A 103 -8.91 -18.16 3.62
N ASN A 104 -7.86 -18.33 2.82
CA ASN A 104 -7.54 -19.59 2.14
C ASN A 104 -8.76 -20.17 1.40
N LEU A 105 -9.53 -19.29 0.74
CA LEU A 105 -10.74 -19.61 -0.04
C LEU A 105 -11.96 -20.04 0.78
N VAL A 106 -11.87 -20.01 2.11
CA VAL A 106 -13.00 -20.21 3.01
C VAL A 106 -13.67 -18.85 3.25
N ASP A 107 -14.97 -18.75 3.00
CA ASP A 107 -15.73 -17.51 3.25
C ASP A 107 -15.82 -17.25 4.77
N VAL A 108 -15.37 -16.08 5.19
CA VAL A 108 -15.31 -15.67 6.60
C VAL A 108 -16.33 -14.60 6.97
N THR A 109 -17.16 -14.17 6.01
CA THR A 109 -18.09 -13.04 6.23
C THR A 109 -19.14 -13.29 7.31
N ARG A 110 -19.41 -14.56 7.64
CA ARG A 110 -20.35 -15.00 8.68
C ARG A 110 -19.70 -15.84 9.77
N MET A 111 -18.38 -15.91 9.81
CA MET A 111 -17.65 -16.62 10.86
C MET A 111 -17.48 -15.73 12.09
N SER A 112 -17.32 -16.36 13.26
CA SER A 112 -16.97 -15.63 14.48
C SER A 112 -15.58 -15.01 14.35
N LEU A 113 -15.33 -13.88 15.02
CA LEU A 113 -14.03 -13.23 14.97
C LEU A 113 -12.91 -14.15 15.46
N ASP A 114 -13.17 -14.93 16.51
CA ASP A 114 -12.20 -15.87 17.10
C ASP A 114 -11.80 -16.97 16.11
N ASP A 115 -12.77 -17.57 15.40
CA ASP A 115 -12.49 -18.56 14.36
C ASP A 115 -11.62 -17.97 13.25
N VAL A 116 -11.91 -16.72 12.85
CA VAL A 116 -11.15 -16.03 11.81
C VAL A 116 -9.72 -15.75 12.25
N VAL A 117 -9.51 -15.37 13.51
CA VAL A 117 -8.17 -15.21 14.08
C VAL A 117 -7.41 -16.53 14.05
N ILE A 118 -8.06 -17.65 14.40
CA ILE A 118 -7.43 -18.98 14.42
C ILE A 118 -6.99 -19.39 13.00
N ILE A 119 -7.89 -19.33 12.01
CA ILE A 119 -7.57 -19.73 10.62
C ILE A 119 -6.55 -18.81 9.95
N MET A 120 -6.39 -17.56 10.41
CA MET A 120 -5.33 -16.66 9.93
C MET A 120 -3.99 -16.90 10.65
N SER A 121 -4.01 -17.35 11.90
CA SER A 121 -2.79 -17.47 12.72
C SER A 121 -1.99 -18.74 12.43
N ILE A 122 -2.68 -19.86 12.20
CA ILE A 122 -2.05 -21.18 12.06
C ILE A 122 -1.28 -21.34 10.72
N PRO A 123 -1.86 -21.05 9.54
CA PRO A 123 -1.21 -21.34 8.28
C PRO A 123 0.03 -20.48 8.02
N ARG A 124 1.06 -21.07 7.40
CA ARG A 124 2.23 -20.30 6.91
C ARG A 124 1.93 -19.50 5.66
N ARG A 125 0.96 -19.96 4.87
CA ARG A 125 0.48 -19.31 3.66
C ARG A 125 -0.99 -18.95 3.85
N LEU A 126 -1.31 -17.69 3.63
CA LEU A 126 -2.66 -17.16 3.64
C LEU A 126 -2.97 -16.57 2.28
N VAL A 127 -4.16 -16.89 1.76
CA VAL A 127 -4.75 -16.22 0.59
C VAL A 127 -6.01 -15.52 1.05
N LEU A 128 -5.94 -14.20 1.15
CA LEU A 128 -7.05 -13.37 1.60
C LEU A 128 -7.81 -12.82 0.39
N ALA A 129 -9.13 -12.96 0.38
CA ALA A 129 -9.97 -12.21 -0.55
C ALA A 129 -10.41 -10.91 0.12
N ILE A 130 -9.98 -9.78 -0.42
CA ILE A 130 -10.12 -8.47 0.22
C ILE A 130 -11.02 -7.58 -0.62
N ARG A 131 -12.06 -7.03 0.00
CA ARG A 131 -12.93 -6.03 -0.60
C ARG A 131 -12.48 -4.63 -0.16
N GLN A 132 -12.16 -3.80 -1.14
CA GLN A 132 -11.67 -2.44 -0.97
C GLN A 132 -12.65 -1.45 -1.61
N ARG A 133 -12.87 -0.30 -0.97
CA ARG A 133 -13.73 0.76 -1.53
C ARG A 133 -13.06 1.44 -2.73
N ARG A 134 -13.78 1.60 -3.83
CA ARG A 134 -13.31 2.37 -4.99
C ARG A 134 -13.18 3.84 -4.60
N GLY A 135 -12.04 4.45 -4.89
CA GLY A 135 -11.76 5.85 -4.55
C GLY A 135 -11.17 6.09 -3.16
N SER A 136 -11.07 5.09 -2.28
CA SER A 136 -10.36 5.24 -0.98
C SER A 136 -8.83 5.28 -1.12
N ARG A 137 -8.30 5.26 -2.35
CA ARG A 137 -6.87 5.51 -2.62
C ARG A 137 -6.42 6.94 -2.28
N GLY A 138 -7.30 7.82 -1.78
CA GLY A 138 -6.98 9.21 -1.48
C GLY A 138 -7.42 9.78 -0.13
N ALA A 139 -7.93 8.99 0.83
CA ALA A 139 -8.54 9.58 2.05
C ALA A 139 -7.83 9.32 3.40
N ASN A 140 -6.99 8.27 3.53
CA ASN A 140 -6.43 7.90 4.84
C ASN A 140 -4.92 7.56 4.84
N SER A 141 -4.17 8.14 3.91
CA SER A 141 -2.71 8.24 4.07
C SER A 141 -2.43 9.56 4.78
N PRO A 142 -1.85 9.57 6.01
CA PRO A 142 -0.93 10.65 6.33
C PRO A 142 0.26 10.42 5.40
N GLY A 143 0.14 10.92 4.17
CA GLY A 143 1.32 11.15 3.35
C GLY A 143 2.20 12.15 4.10
N PRO A 144 3.53 12.12 3.87
CA PRO A 144 4.37 13.23 4.33
C PRO A 144 3.72 14.55 3.88
N PRO A 145 3.82 15.63 4.68
CA PRO A 145 3.22 16.90 4.33
C PRO A 145 3.59 17.21 2.88
N GLN A 146 2.59 17.52 2.04
CA GLN A 146 2.84 18.07 0.72
C GLN A 146 3.64 19.36 0.94
N MET A 147 4.96 19.26 0.91
CA MET A 147 5.76 20.38 0.47
C MET A 147 5.30 20.64 -0.95
N SER A 148 4.58 21.75 -1.10
CA SER A 148 4.34 22.43 -2.34
C SER A 148 5.57 22.28 -3.21
N ARG A 149 5.41 21.49 -4.28
CA ARG A 149 6.35 21.38 -5.39
C ARG A 149 6.82 22.80 -5.71
N PRO A 150 8.11 23.14 -5.58
CA PRO A 150 8.57 24.46 -5.97
C PRO A 150 8.32 24.56 -7.47
N GLU A 151 7.38 25.44 -7.80
CA GLU A 151 7.11 25.95 -9.13
C GLU A 151 8.47 26.32 -9.74
N GLN A 152 8.85 25.63 -10.82
CA GLN A 152 10.05 25.98 -11.57
C GLN A 152 9.83 27.35 -12.20
N LYS A 153 10.09 28.41 -11.43
CA LYS A 153 10.36 29.72 -11.99
C LYS A 153 11.65 29.59 -12.80
N PRO A 154 11.66 29.97 -14.10
CA PRO A 154 12.89 30.00 -14.86
C PRO A 154 13.91 30.89 -14.13
N PRO A 155 15.21 30.56 -14.19
CA PRO A 155 16.23 31.32 -13.48
C PRO A 155 16.21 32.78 -13.96
N PRO A 156 16.45 33.75 -13.06
CA PRO A 156 16.44 35.15 -13.42
C PRO A 156 17.59 35.45 -14.39
N VAL A 157 17.26 36.01 -15.54
CA VAL A 157 18.24 36.53 -16.50
C VAL A 157 18.87 37.79 -15.89
N VAL A 158 20.15 37.70 -15.52
CA VAL A 158 20.95 38.86 -15.13
C VAL A 158 21.30 39.67 -16.37
N VAL A 159 20.66 40.82 -16.52
CA VAL A 159 21.01 41.82 -17.54
C VAL A 159 22.19 42.62 -17.00
N ILE A 160 23.40 42.28 -17.44
CA ILE A 160 24.59 43.08 -17.12
C ILE A 160 24.48 44.33 -17.99
N LYS A 161 24.10 45.46 -17.38
CA LYS A 161 24.19 46.75 -18.05
C LYS A 161 25.66 47.19 -18.02
N ARG A 162 26.35 47.03 -19.16
CA ARG A 162 27.62 47.70 -19.43
C ARG A 162 27.30 49.10 -19.92
N ASP A 163 27.58 50.10 -19.09
CA ASP A 163 27.81 51.47 -19.53
C ASP A 163 29.32 51.71 -19.29
N LEU A 164 30.18 51.59 -20.31
CA LEU A 164 30.71 52.68 -21.17
C LEU A 164 31.42 53.73 -20.29
N ARG A 165 32.73 53.57 -20.04
CA ARG A 165 33.83 54.27 -20.74
C ARG A 165 33.55 55.77 -20.92
N ASP A 166 34.24 56.57 -20.12
CA ASP A 166 34.85 57.84 -20.54
C ASP A 166 36.18 57.95 -19.80
N ASP A 167 37.22 57.43 -20.47
CA ASP A 167 38.59 57.91 -20.32
C ASP A 167 38.69 59.03 -21.37
N ASP A 168 39.19 60.21 -20.97
CA ASP A 168 40.15 61.01 -21.74
C ASP A 168 40.10 62.51 -21.36
N LEU A 169 41.27 62.99 -20.94
CA LEU A 169 41.89 64.27 -21.33
C LEU A 169 41.32 65.56 -20.70
N ASP A 170 42.08 66.62 -20.46
CA ASP A 170 43.51 66.91 -20.38
C ASP A 170 43.60 68.38 -19.93
N ASP A 171 44.70 68.70 -19.25
CA ASP A 171 45.41 69.98 -19.26
C ASP A 171 44.81 71.31 -18.75
N SER A 172 45.76 72.08 -18.21
CA SER A 172 45.79 73.54 -18.00
C SER A 172 44.79 74.11 -16.96
N ASP A 173 45.20 74.90 -15.97
CA ASP A 173 46.30 75.87 -15.95
C ASP A 173 46.70 76.11 -14.48
N ARG A 174 48.00 75.96 -14.23
CA ARG A 174 48.87 76.99 -13.66
C ARG A 174 48.45 77.71 -12.36
N ALA A 175 49.21 77.34 -11.32
CA ALA A 175 49.68 78.09 -10.14
C ALA A 175 49.82 79.63 -10.29
N PRO A 176 50.07 80.41 -9.21
CA PRO A 176 50.41 80.03 -7.83
C PRO A 176 49.51 80.58 -6.73
#